data_AF-A0AAN1Y9F6-F1
#
_entry.id   AF-A0AAN1Y9F6-F1
#
_cell.length_a   1.000
_cell.length_b   1.000
_cell.length_c   1.000
_cell.angle_alpha   90.00
_cell.angle_beta   90.00
_cell.angle_gamma   90.00
#
_symmetry.space_group_name_H-M   'P 1'
#
loop_
_entity.id
_entity.type
_entity.pdbx_description
1 polymer ?
#
loop_
_entity_poly.entity_id
_entity_poly.type
_entity_poly.pdbx_seq_one_letter_code
_entity_poly.pdbx_strand_id
1 'polypeptide(L)'
;MKFSRFFELITAIWANKINQRRDPEVTIIIHSPGSVGVTPSVEVESIEAGFDLSAGQVLIYPAQPLTTLTPDQVADITTSVRKGQSWHAYEAYKKHKAEMATAATEYLKVAGQRDELLIALEALSAACDTGERDRDGKQSGVVIPDKHAVWAAREAIARVKGGIV
;
A
#
# COMPACT_ATOMS: atom_id res chain seq x y z
N MET A 1 7.54 75.87 23.68
CA MET A 1 8.60 75.25 22.84
C MET A 1 8.27 75.52 21.38
N LYS A 2 9.25 75.95 20.56
CA LYS A 2 9.02 76.24 19.13
C LYS A 2 8.79 74.92 18.38
N PHE A 3 7.71 74.86 17.59
CA PHE A 3 7.32 73.67 16.79
C PHE A 3 8.47 73.09 15.94
N SER A 4 9.42 73.93 15.50
CA SER A 4 10.58 73.48 14.71
C SER A 4 11.46 72.47 15.43
N ARG A 5 11.70 72.66 16.74
CA ARG A 5 12.54 71.74 17.52
C ARG A 5 11.85 70.40 17.80
N PHE A 6 10.53 70.40 17.85
CA PHE A 6 9.75 69.17 17.96
C PHE A 6 9.79 68.38 16.64
N PHE A 7 9.65 69.05 15.50
CA PHE A 7 9.81 68.42 14.18
C PHE A 7 11.22 67.87 13.96
N GLU A 8 12.27 68.63 14.31
CA GLU A 8 13.65 68.15 14.23
C GLU A 8 13.87 66.89 15.10
N LEU A 9 13.30 66.86 16.31
CA LEU A 9 13.38 65.70 17.19
C LEU A 9 12.65 64.48 16.61
N ILE A 10 11.42 64.65 16.12
CA ILE A 10 10.65 63.58 15.47
C ILE A 10 11.40 63.03 14.25
N THR A 11 11.96 63.93 13.44
CA THR A 11 12.71 63.57 12.22
C THR A 11 14.00 62.82 12.58
N ALA A 12 14.71 63.25 13.63
CA ALA A 12 15.90 62.58 14.13
C ALA A 12 15.60 61.20 14.75
N ILE A 13 14.47 61.03 15.43
CA ILE A 13 14.01 59.75 15.96
C ILE A 13 13.67 58.77 14.83
N TRP A 14 12.99 59.26 13.78
CA TRP A 14 12.65 58.46 12.60
C TRP A 14 13.85 58.13 11.70
N ALA A 15 14.83 59.03 11.62
CA ALA A 15 16.08 58.82 10.88
C ALA A 15 17.10 57.97 11.64
N ASN A 16 16.84 57.64 12.90
CA ASN A 16 17.74 56.84 13.71
C ASN A 16 17.85 55.42 13.15
N LYS A 17 19.06 55.02 12.75
CA LYS A 17 19.38 53.70 12.20
C LYS A 17 18.99 52.53 13.11
N ILE A 18 18.85 52.78 14.42
CA ILE A 18 18.36 51.82 15.42
C ILE A 18 16.88 51.47 15.19
N ASN A 19 16.05 52.43 14.80
CA ASN A 19 14.63 52.21 14.44
C ASN A 19 14.46 51.71 12.99
N GLN A 20 15.51 51.79 12.17
CA GLN A 20 15.53 51.26 10.80
C GLN A 20 16.09 49.83 10.73
N ARG A 21 16.35 49.18 11.88
CA ARG A 21 16.52 47.73 11.91
C ARG A 21 15.19 47.15 11.44
N ARG A 22 15.10 46.84 10.14
CA ARG A 22 14.08 45.92 9.63
C ARG A 22 14.18 44.69 10.53
N ASP A 23 13.09 44.31 11.15
CA ASP A 23 13.04 43.01 11.82
C ASP A 23 13.50 41.98 10.78
N PRO A 24 14.46 41.10 11.13
CA PRO A 24 14.96 40.13 10.18
C PRO A 24 13.78 39.27 9.71
N GLU A 25 13.58 39.20 8.39
CA GLU A 25 12.60 38.32 7.78
C GLU A 25 13.06 36.88 8.01
N VAL A 26 12.32 36.13 8.83
CA VAL A 26 12.65 34.75 9.16
C VAL A 26 11.90 33.84 8.20
N THR A 27 12.65 33.04 7.44
CA THR A 27 12.11 32.04 6.52
C THR A 27 12.58 30.66 6.89
N ILE A 28 11.69 29.67 6.80
CA ILE A 28 12.00 28.25 7.02
C ILE A 28 12.31 27.61 5.68
N ILE A 29 13.44 26.90 5.60
CA ILE A 29 13.81 26.12 4.42
C ILE A 29 13.02 24.81 4.40
N ILE A 30 12.36 24.51 3.28
CA ILE A 30 11.75 23.21 3.03
C ILE A 30 12.84 22.26 2.54
N HIS A 31 13.06 21.18 3.28
CA HIS A 31 13.96 20.12 2.87
C HIS A 31 13.36 19.29 1.73
N SER A 32 13.84 19.52 0.50
CA SER A 32 13.40 18.79 -0.71
C SER A 32 14.55 18.00 -1.34
N PRO A 33 14.79 16.74 -0.92
CA PRO A 33 15.88 15.94 -1.45
C PRO A 33 15.65 15.65 -2.94
N GLY A 34 16.63 15.96 -3.78
CA GLY A 34 16.55 15.78 -5.24
C GLY A 34 16.01 16.98 -6.03
N SER A 35 15.71 18.10 -5.37
CA SER A 35 15.43 19.37 -6.05
C SER A 35 16.70 19.94 -6.69
N VAL A 36 16.60 20.39 -7.94
CA VAL A 36 17.68 21.11 -8.65
C VAL A 36 17.16 22.52 -8.93
N GLY A 37 17.67 23.52 -8.22
CA GLY A 37 17.25 24.91 -8.37
C GLY A 37 17.22 25.68 -7.06
N VAL A 38 16.37 26.71 -6.99
CA VAL A 38 16.17 27.54 -5.80
C VAL A 38 15.65 26.68 -4.65
N THR A 39 16.29 26.78 -3.49
CA THR A 39 15.84 26.13 -2.26
C THR A 39 14.46 26.67 -1.89
N PRO A 40 13.40 25.84 -1.87
CA PRO A 40 12.08 26.30 -1.48
C PRO A 40 12.10 26.74 -0.01
N SER A 41 11.60 27.95 0.26
CA SER A 41 11.50 28.51 1.61
C SER A 41 10.11 29.09 1.85
N VAL A 42 9.64 29.02 3.09
CA VAL A 42 8.33 29.53 3.52
C VAL A 42 8.53 30.56 4.61
N GLU A 43 7.78 31.66 4.54
CA GLU A 43 7.78 32.70 5.57
C GLU A 43 7.17 32.20 6.89
N VAL A 44 7.65 32.76 7.99
CA VAL A 44 7.10 32.50 9.32
C VAL A 44 5.92 33.43 9.57
N GLU A 45 4.77 32.86 9.89
CA GLU A 45 3.56 33.60 10.24
C GLU A 45 3.61 34.12 11.68
N SER A 46 4.01 33.27 12.63
CA SER A 46 4.16 33.66 14.03
C SER A 46 5.27 32.90 14.75
N ILE A 47 5.85 33.57 15.75
CA ILE A 47 6.82 32.99 16.69
C ILE A 47 6.29 33.24 18.09
N GLU A 48 6.08 32.16 18.82
CA GLU A 48 5.50 32.19 20.16
C GLU A 48 6.42 31.48 21.15
N ALA A 49 6.52 32.00 22.36
CA ALA A 49 7.13 31.27 23.46
C ALA A 49 6.14 30.21 23.95
N GLY A 50 6.60 28.96 24.04
CA GLY A 50 5.76 27.86 24.48
C GLY A 50 5.28 28.07 25.92
N PHE A 51 4.03 27.69 26.17
CA PHE A 51 3.34 27.80 27.45
C PHE A 51 2.95 26.41 27.99
N ASP A 52 2.90 26.27 29.31
CA ASP A 52 2.55 25.04 30.04
C ASP A 52 3.37 23.81 29.59
N LEU A 53 2.82 22.97 28.72
CA LEU A 53 3.44 21.75 28.19
C LEU A 53 4.59 22.03 27.21
N SER A 54 4.68 23.25 26.71
CA SER A 54 5.75 23.71 25.81
C SER A 54 6.69 24.72 26.49
N ALA A 55 6.63 24.84 27.83
CA ALA A 55 7.51 25.75 28.57
C ALA A 55 9.00 25.46 28.26
N GLY A 56 9.72 26.51 27.86
CA GLY A 56 11.12 26.42 27.43
C GLY A 56 11.34 26.13 25.94
N GLN A 57 10.26 25.99 25.15
CA GLN A 57 10.31 25.85 23.70
C GLN A 57 9.89 27.14 22.99
N VAL A 58 10.36 27.33 21.76
CA VAL A 58 9.88 28.40 20.86
C VAL A 58 9.11 27.71 19.73
N LEU A 59 7.83 28.07 19.59
CA LEU A 59 6.95 27.56 18.56
C LEU A 59 7.01 28.50 17.36
N ILE A 60 7.39 27.97 16.21
CA ILE A 60 7.48 28.71 14.96
C ILE A 60 6.40 28.15 14.03
N TYR A 61 5.45 28.99 13.66
CA TYR A 61 4.34 28.62 12.79
C TYR A 61 4.62 29.14 11.38
N PRO A 62 4.80 28.25 10.39
CA PRO A 62 4.99 28.66 9.01
C PRO A 62 3.66 29.09 8.37
N ALA A 63 3.70 30.07 7.47
CA ALA A 63 2.51 30.54 6.74
C ALA A 63 1.93 29.48 5.78
N GLN A 64 2.71 28.45 5.43
CA GLN A 64 2.30 27.35 4.58
C GLN A 64 2.86 26.01 5.12
N PRO A 65 2.18 24.88 4.86
CA PRO A 65 2.67 23.56 5.27
C PRO A 65 4.06 23.27 4.69
N LEU A 66 4.98 22.77 5.52
CA LEU A 66 6.35 22.41 5.12
C LEU A 66 6.41 21.06 4.40
N THR A 67 5.53 20.86 3.42
CA THR A 67 5.45 19.64 2.62
C THR A 67 5.74 19.96 1.16
N THR A 68 6.41 19.05 0.47
CA THR A 68 6.60 19.14 -0.98
C THR A 68 5.35 18.71 -1.77
N LEU A 69 4.31 18.23 -1.08
CA LEU A 69 3.07 17.78 -1.68
C LEU A 69 2.22 18.97 -2.08
N THR A 70 1.58 18.84 -3.24
CA THR A 70 0.57 19.81 -3.68
C THR A 70 -0.66 19.74 -2.75
N PRO A 71 -1.42 20.84 -2.60
CA PRO A 71 -2.63 20.86 -1.78
C PRO A 71 -3.62 19.74 -2.13
N ASP A 72 -3.74 19.41 -3.42
CA ASP A 72 -4.59 18.33 -3.91
C ASP A 72 -4.12 16.96 -3.43
N GLN A 73 -2.81 16.70 -3.46
CA GLN A 73 -2.24 15.45 -2.94
C GLN A 73 -2.45 15.30 -1.43
N VAL A 74 -2.37 16.40 -0.67
CA VAL A 74 -2.66 16.39 0.76
C VAL A 74 -4.14 16.09 1.01
N ALA A 75 -5.04 16.68 0.20
CA ALA A 75 -6.47 16.38 0.26
C ALA A 75 -6.77 14.91 -0.08
N ASP A 76 -6.11 14.35 -1.09
CA ASP A 76 -6.25 12.94 -1.47
C ASP A 76 -5.73 12.00 -0.39
N ILE A 77 -4.57 12.29 0.21
CA ILE A 77 -4.01 11.50 1.31
C ILE A 77 -4.93 11.56 2.54
N THR A 78 -5.38 12.74 2.92
CA THR A 78 -6.25 12.91 4.10
C THR A 78 -7.60 12.22 3.91
N THR A 79 -8.20 12.30 2.72
CA THR A 79 -9.42 11.56 2.41
C THR A 79 -9.18 10.05 2.38
N SER A 80 -8.05 9.59 1.85
CA SER A 80 -7.65 8.18 1.86
C SER A 80 -7.46 7.63 3.27
N VAL A 81 -6.69 8.33 4.12
CA VAL A 81 -6.48 7.96 5.53
C VAL A 81 -7.81 7.93 6.27
N ARG A 82 -8.66 8.93 6.08
CA ARG A 82 -9.99 8.99 6.71
C ARG A 82 -10.89 7.83 6.29
N LYS A 83 -10.86 7.45 5.01
CA LYS A 83 -11.59 6.27 4.51
C LYS A 83 -11.03 5.00 5.12
N GLY A 84 -9.70 4.82 5.13
CA GLY A 84 -9.02 3.64 5.68
C GLY A 84 -9.13 3.47 7.19
N GLN A 85 -9.22 4.57 7.95
CA GLN A 85 -9.38 4.56 9.41
C GLN A 85 -10.85 4.46 9.86
N SER A 86 -11.80 4.47 8.93
CA SER A 86 -13.21 4.35 9.30
C SER A 86 -13.54 2.93 9.76
N TRP A 87 -14.43 2.81 10.75
CA TRP A 87 -14.96 1.53 11.21
C TRP A 87 -15.53 0.68 10.05
N HIS A 88 -16.16 1.33 9.07
CA HIS A 88 -16.72 0.66 7.89
C HIS A 88 -15.65 0.06 6.97
N ALA A 89 -14.48 0.69 6.83
CA ALA A 89 -13.38 0.09 6.09
C ALA A 89 -12.81 -1.15 6.79
N TYR A 90 -12.75 -1.11 8.13
CA TYR A 90 -12.36 -2.28 8.92
C TYR A 90 -13.37 -3.43 8.79
N GLU A 91 -14.66 -3.13 8.79
CA GLU A 91 -15.73 -4.12 8.62
C GLU A 91 -15.71 -4.77 7.22
N ALA A 92 -15.53 -3.96 6.16
CA ALA A 92 -15.37 -4.45 4.79
C ALA A 92 -14.12 -5.32 4.65
N TYR A 93 -12.98 -4.91 5.24
CA TYR A 93 -11.76 -5.70 5.25
C TYR A 93 -11.98 -7.06 5.93
N LYS A 94 -12.66 -7.08 7.08
CA LYS A 94 -12.96 -8.33 7.80
C LYS A 94 -13.82 -9.27 6.95
N LYS A 95 -14.81 -8.74 6.23
CA LYS A 95 -15.64 -9.51 5.31
C LYS A 95 -14.82 -10.11 4.17
N HIS A 96 -14.03 -9.29 3.47
CA HIS A 96 -13.19 -9.76 2.36
C HIS A 96 -12.14 -10.78 2.81
N LYS A 97 -11.57 -10.60 4.00
CA LYS A 97 -10.65 -11.58 4.58
C LYS A 97 -11.32 -12.93 4.83
N ALA A 98 -12.57 -12.93 5.30
CA ALA A 98 -13.35 -14.16 5.46
C ALA A 98 -13.65 -14.82 4.11
N GLU A 99 -14.06 -14.05 3.10
CA GLU A 99 -14.30 -14.54 1.73
C GLU A 99 -13.03 -15.14 1.09
N MET A 100 -11.88 -14.51 1.30
CA MET A 100 -10.59 -15.05 0.83
C MET A 100 -10.20 -16.34 1.55
N ALA A 101 -10.49 -16.45 2.85
CA ALA A 101 -10.24 -17.68 3.59
C ALA A 101 -11.13 -18.83 3.10
N THR A 102 -12.43 -18.57 2.85
CA THR A 102 -13.33 -19.59 2.28
C THR A 102 -12.88 -20.02 0.89
N ALA A 103 -12.59 -19.04 0.01
CA ALA A 103 -12.08 -19.33 -1.33
C ALA A 103 -10.77 -20.15 -1.28
N ALA A 104 -9.83 -19.80 -0.41
CA ALA A 104 -8.58 -20.56 -0.25
C ALA A 104 -8.84 -22.02 0.15
N THR A 105 -9.78 -22.27 1.07
CA THR A 105 -10.13 -23.65 1.44
C THR A 105 -10.79 -24.42 0.30
N GLU A 106 -11.60 -23.77 -0.53
CA GLU A 106 -12.20 -24.38 -1.72
C GLU A 106 -11.14 -24.72 -2.76
N TYR A 107 -10.19 -23.80 -3.02
CA TYR A 107 -9.06 -24.06 -3.91
C TYR A 107 -8.22 -25.26 -3.46
N LEU A 108 -7.94 -25.38 -2.16
CA LEU A 108 -7.20 -26.54 -1.62
C LEU A 108 -7.96 -27.85 -1.83
N LYS A 109 -9.30 -27.86 -1.67
CA LYS A 109 -10.13 -29.04 -1.95
C LYS A 109 -10.08 -29.43 -3.41
N VAL A 110 -10.24 -28.46 -4.32
CA VAL A 110 -10.20 -28.69 -5.78
C VAL A 110 -8.81 -29.16 -6.21
N ALA A 111 -7.74 -28.60 -5.64
CA ALA A 111 -6.38 -29.04 -5.90
C ALA A 111 -6.16 -30.51 -5.47
N GLY A 112 -6.62 -30.89 -4.28
CA GLY A 112 -6.54 -32.28 -3.82
C GLY A 112 -7.32 -33.26 -4.72
N GLN A 113 -8.54 -32.88 -5.15
CA GLN A 113 -9.32 -33.69 -6.09
C GLN A 113 -8.63 -33.83 -7.46
N ARG A 114 -7.99 -32.77 -7.94
CA ARG A 114 -7.22 -32.78 -9.19
C ARG A 114 -6.05 -33.76 -9.10
N ASP A 115 -5.30 -33.73 -8.01
CA ASP A 115 -4.13 -34.59 -7.83
C ASP A 115 -4.53 -36.07 -7.73
N GLU A 116 -5.62 -36.38 -7.02
CA GLU A 116 -6.15 -37.75 -6.94
C GLU A 116 -6.58 -38.29 -8.33
N LEU A 117 -7.26 -37.47 -9.14
CA LEU A 117 -7.63 -37.84 -10.50
C LEU A 117 -6.42 -38.00 -11.42
N LEU A 118 -5.39 -37.16 -11.25
CA LEU A 118 -4.19 -37.22 -12.07
C LEU A 118 -3.42 -38.51 -11.82
N ILE A 119 -3.24 -38.90 -10.55
CA ILE A 119 -2.63 -40.18 -10.17
C ILE A 119 -3.42 -41.36 -10.75
N ALA A 120 -4.76 -41.31 -10.65
CA ALA A 120 -5.63 -42.36 -11.19
C ALA A 120 -5.53 -42.47 -12.73
N LEU A 121 -5.41 -41.33 -13.41
CA LEU A 121 -5.25 -41.28 -14.87
C LEU A 121 -3.87 -41.81 -15.30
N GLU A 122 -2.80 -41.44 -14.59
CA GLU A 122 -1.44 -41.97 -14.84
C GLU A 122 -1.38 -43.49 -14.64
N ALA A 123 -2.00 -44.00 -13.57
CA ALA A 123 -2.10 -45.43 -13.33
C ALA A 123 -2.88 -46.17 -14.45
N LEU A 124 -3.98 -45.57 -14.92
CA LEU A 124 -4.74 -46.10 -16.05
C LEU A 124 -3.94 -46.07 -17.35
N SER A 125 -3.24 -44.97 -17.65
CA SER A 125 -2.43 -44.86 -18.86
C SER A 125 -1.30 -45.89 -18.85
N ALA A 126 -0.61 -46.07 -17.70
CA ALA A 126 0.43 -47.07 -17.55
C ALA A 126 -0.10 -48.51 -17.72
N ALA A 127 -1.30 -48.82 -17.22
CA ALA A 127 -1.93 -50.12 -17.39
C ALA A 127 -2.35 -50.40 -18.86
N CYS A 128 -2.74 -49.36 -19.59
CA CYS A 128 -3.01 -49.44 -21.03
C CYS A 128 -1.74 -49.51 -21.88
N ASP A 129 -0.59 -49.08 -21.37
CA ASP A 129 0.72 -49.04 -22.07
C ASP A 129 1.55 -50.34 -21.94
N THR A 130 0.89 -51.51 -21.90
CA THR A 130 1.54 -52.82 -21.63
C THR A 130 1.94 -53.63 -22.88
N GLY A 131 1.69 -53.13 -24.10
CA GLY A 131 2.05 -53.81 -25.35
C GLY A 131 3.47 -53.50 -25.86
N GLU A 132 4.10 -54.45 -26.56
CA GLU A 132 5.29 -54.18 -27.39
C GLU A 132 4.94 -53.12 -28.44
N ARG A 133 5.76 -52.07 -28.52
CA ARG A 133 5.65 -51.03 -29.55
C ARG A 133 6.45 -51.46 -30.77
N ASP A 134 5.85 -51.35 -31.95
CA ASP A 134 6.56 -51.57 -33.20
C ASP A 134 7.61 -50.46 -33.45
N ARG A 135 8.40 -50.62 -34.53
CA ARG A 135 9.46 -49.65 -34.91
C ARG A 135 8.92 -48.24 -35.19
N ASP A 136 7.62 -48.10 -35.40
CA ASP A 136 6.90 -46.84 -35.68
C ASP A 136 6.16 -46.29 -34.43
N GLY A 137 6.30 -46.95 -33.28
CA GLY A 137 5.74 -46.53 -31.99
C GLY A 137 4.27 -46.91 -31.77
N LYS A 138 3.64 -47.69 -32.65
CA LYS A 138 2.27 -48.18 -32.49
C LYS A 138 2.25 -49.44 -31.64
N GLN A 139 1.29 -49.53 -30.72
CA GLN A 139 1.03 -50.74 -29.97
C GLN A 139 0.52 -51.84 -30.90
N SER A 140 1.16 -53.01 -30.87
CA SER A 140 0.69 -54.21 -31.56
C SER A 140 0.08 -55.17 -30.53
N GLY A 141 -1.22 -55.47 -30.67
CA GLY A 141 -1.98 -56.37 -29.80
C GLY A 141 -3.09 -55.69 -28.98
N VAL A 142 -4.24 -56.37 -28.81
CA VAL A 142 -5.31 -55.94 -27.91
C VAL A 142 -5.04 -56.56 -26.53
N VAL A 143 -4.38 -55.81 -25.65
CA VAL A 143 -4.22 -56.22 -24.26
C VAL A 143 -5.31 -55.55 -23.44
N ILE A 144 -6.12 -56.35 -22.74
CA ILE A 144 -7.14 -55.85 -21.83
C ILE A 144 -6.41 -55.12 -20.69
N PRO A 145 -6.70 -53.83 -20.43
CA PRO A 145 -6.04 -53.10 -19.36
C PRO A 145 -6.27 -53.79 -18.01
N ASP A 146 -5.29 -53.70 -17.12
CA ASP A 146 -5.37 -54.31 -15.79
C ASP A 146 -6.67 -53.88 -15.09
N LYS A 147 -7.49 -54.88 -14.72
CA LYS A 147 -8.78 -54.68 -14.08
C LYS A 147 -8.63 -53.91 -12.76
N HIS A 148 -7.51 -54.04 -12.07
CA HIS A 148 -7.23 -53.30 -10.84
C HIS A 148 -7.04 -51.80 -11.11
N ALA A 149 -6.28 -51.42 -12.14
CA ALA A 149 -6.10 -50.03 -12.53
C ALA A 149 -7.40 -49.37 -13.01
N VAL A 150 -8.21 -50.09 -13.80
CA VAL A 150 -9.53 -49.62 -14.25
C VAL A 150 -10.49 -49.42 -13.07
N TRP A 151 -10.46 -50.32 -12.09
CA TRP A 151 -11.28 -50.20 -10.88
C TRP A 151 -10.83 -49.02 -10.00
N ALA A 152 -9.54 -48.86 -9.77
CA ALA A 152 -8.98 -47.74 -9.02
C ALA A 152 -9.33 -46.38 -9.66
N ALA A 153 -9.26 -46.28 -11.00
CA ALA A 153 -9.67 -45.06 -11.72
C ALA A 153 -11.17 -44.76 -11.57
N ARG A 154 -12.02 -45.80 -11.65
CA ARG A 154 -13.46 -45.65 -11.40
C ARG A 154 -13.75 -45.20 -9.96
N GLU A 155 -13.01 -45.73 -8.99
CA GLU A 155 -13.16 -45.40 -7.59
C GLU A 155 -12.76 -43.94 -7.31
N ALA A 156 -11.63 -43.47 -7.85
CA ALA A 156 -11.20 -42.07 -7.76
C ALA A 156 -12.24 -41.11 -8.39
N ILE A 157 -12.79 -41.46 -9.56
CA ILE A 157 -13.86 -40.69 -10.21
C ILE A 157 -15.13 -40.67 -9.35
N ALA A 158 -15.49 -41.79 -8.72
CA ALA A 158 -16.66 -41.87 -7.84
C ALA A 158 -16.49 -40.98 -6.59
N ARG A 159 -15.33 -41.03 -5.93
CA ARG A 159 -15.01 -40.18 -4.78
C ARG A 159 -15.09 -38.70 -5.12
N VAL A 160 -14.54 -38.27 -6.26
CA VAL A 160 -14.59 -36.86 -6.69
C VAL A 160 -16.00 -36.42 -7.09
N LYS A 161 -16.81 -37.31 -7.67
CA LYS A 161 -18.23 -37.03 -7.98
C LYS A 161 -19.14 -36.99 -6.74
N GLY A 162 -18.62 -37.28 -5.55
CA GLY A 162 -19.42 -37.40 -4.33
C GLY A 162 -20.27 -38.67 -4.27
N GLY A 163 -19.96 -39.66 -5.12
CA GLY A 163 -20.60 -40.97 -5.09
C GLY A 163 -19.97 -41.83 -4.00
N ILE A 164 -20.77 -42.24 -3.03
CA ILE A 164 -20.43 -43.28 -2.06
C ILE A 164 -20.03 -44.53 -2.85
N VAL A 165 -18.80 -45.00 -2.64
CA VAL A 165 -18.32 -46.32 -3.11
C VAL A 165 -18.78 -47.37 -2.11
#